data_AF-A0A412HB92-F1
#
_entry.id   AF-A0A412HB92-F1
#
_cell.length_a   1.000
_cell.length_b   1.000
_cell.length_c   1.000
_cell.angle_alpha   90.00
_cell.angle_beta   90.00
_cell.angle_gamma   90.00
#
_symmetry.space_group_name_H-M   'P 1'
#
loop_
_entity.id
_entity.type
_entity.pdbx_description
1 polymer ?
#
loop_
_entity_poly.entity_id
_entity_poly.type
_entity_poly.pdbx_seq_one_letter_code
_entity_poly.pdbx_strand_id
1 'polypeptide(L)'
;MTIDYSLGYNSNKESNDFLRCFWAALRKEFGKAAWNLLPLRIENKIYLGHCDIGLEHVLDISLSYKIKGCLSAISISVDDSISDAQLKRRLKECITNACKNIDKLELFSFTLPLDNAICFEKSDANYFSLDVNKLMLNIYGYDFVDAKTQSSSLLKNICAWLSFDQLKYISIEGCAFQVYSDTVRQQLESPMKYRLKITANIQKYLDDFISKPYSYEDHLSDIDKAVFLFGQGLKYDELSQMSISPLETYNEQSILCYMSALEVVTLKDIEPSKCECCGQLRYSIAKRVENLVYEVSQSKAMRKMITDFYKNRSQFVHLGTMLSENNYTGISIPLMNKGYGDGLIMQCNFRSADLASIVKECIMWKINDANSRLNIIL
;
A
#
# COMPACT_ATOMS: atom_id res chain seq x y z
N MET A 1 34.13 -21.74 3.99
CA MET A 1 34.73 -20.74 3.06
C MET A 1 34.05 -19.39 3.24
N THR A 2 34.80 -18.28 3.33
CA THR A 2 34.23 -16.92 3.45
C THR A 2 34.75 -15.95 2.38
N ILE A 3 33.86 -15.08 1.89
CA ILE A 3 34.12 -13.96 0.99
C ILE A 3 33.63 -12.70 1.70
N ASP A 4 34.54 -11.78 2.00
CA ASP A 4 34.22 -10.44 2.47
C ASP A 4 34.57 -9.42 1.38
N TYR A 5 33.63 -8.53 1.07
CA TYR A 5 33.80 -7.53 0.03
C TYR A 5 33.32 -6.15 0.51
N SER A 6 34.22 -5.17 0.47
CA SER A 6 33.95 -3.79 0.86
C SER A 6 33.35 -3.00 -0.30
N LEU A 7 32.27 -2.26 -0.06
CA LEU A 7 31.50 -1.50 -1.06
C LEU A 7 31.51 0.01 -0.77
N GLY A 8 31.35 0.40 0.51
CA GLY A 8 31.44 1.80 0.93
C GLY A 8 30.34 2.73 0.39
N TYR A 9 29.11 2.23 0.15
CA TYR A 9 27.99 3.06 -0.29
C TYR A 9 27.51 4.00 0.81
N ASN A 10 27.12 5.22 0.42
CA ASN A 10 26.73 6.29 1.34
C ASN A 10 25.25 6.68 1.25
N SER A 11 24.50 6.06 0.33
CA SER A 11 23.06 6.27 0.20
C SER A 11 22.28 4.95 0.23
N ASN A 12 21.03 5.04 0.69
CA ASN A 12 20.12 3.89 0.70
C ASN A 12 19.79 3.43 -0.73
N LYS A 13 19.71 4.37 -1.68
CA LYS A 13 19.51 4.07 -3.10
C LYS A 13 20.63 3.20 -3.68
N GLU A 14 21.88 3.65 -3.60
CA GLU A 14 23.03 2.90 -4.14
C GLU A 14 23.13 1.51 -3.51
N SER A 15 22.89 1.42 -2.21
CA SER A 15 22.95 0.16 -1.46
C SER A 15 21.94 -0.86 -2.00
N ASN A 16 20.68 -0.43 -2.20
CA ASN A 16 19.65 -1.33 -2.69
C ASN A 16 19.75 -1.61 -4.18
N ASP A 17 20.19 -0.64 -4.99
CA ASP A 17 20.44 -0.85 -6.42
C ASP A 17 21.55 -1.90 -6.61
N PHE A 18 22.64 -1.82 -5.82
CA PHE A 18 23.65 -2.86 -5.79
C PHE A 18 23.07 -4.22 -5.40
N LEU A 19 22.30 -4.30 -4.31
CA LEU A 19 21.74 -5.57 -3.84
C LEU A 19 20.82 -6.21 -4.88
N ARG A 20 19.93 -5.43 -5.51
CA ARG A 20 19.05 -5.92 -6.58
C ARG A 20 19.85 -6.43 -7.78
N CYS A 21 20.85 -5.66 -8.22
CA CYS A 21 21.74 -6.06 -9.30
C CYS A 21 22.53 -7.34 -8.95
N PHE A 22 22.97 -7.45 -7.70
CA PHE A 22 23.70 -8.61 -7.20
C PHE A 22 22.82 -9.88 -7.15
N TRP A 23 21.57 -9.77 -6.70
CA TRP A 23 20.64 -10.90 -6.72
C TRP A 23 20.32 -11.36 -8.14
N ALA A 24 20.19 -10.42 -9.09
CA ALA A 24 20.03 -10.75 -10.50
C ALA A 24 21.30 -11.42 -11.07
N ALA A 25 22.49 -10.95 -10.69
CA ALA A 25 23.76 -11.57 -11.08
C ALA A 25 23.87 -13.01 -10.57
N LEU A 26 23.47 -13.30 -9.32
CA LEU A 26 23.43 -14.67 -8.81
C LEU A 26 22.47 -15.55 -9.61
N ARG A 27 21.25 -15.09 -9.91
CA ARG A 27 20.30 -15.86 -10.73
C ARG A 27 20.81 -16.11 -12.14
N LYS A 28 21.48 -15.12 -12.74
CA LYS A 28 22.09 -15.26 -14.06
C LYS A 28 23.22 -16.29 -14.07
N GLU A 29 24.07 -16.29 -13.05
CA GLU A 29 25.24 -17.16 -12.96
C GLU A 29 24.90 -18.59 -12.55
N PHE A 30 23.96 -18.77 -11.63
CA PHE A 30 23.66 -20.07 -11.01
C PHE A 30 22.27 -20.62 -11.38
N GLY A 31 21.44 -19.85 -12.08
CA GLY A 31 20.06 -20.22 -12.43
C GLY A 31 19.05 -20.06 -11.30
N LYS A 32 19.50 -19.80 -10.06
CA LYS A 32 18.65 -19.69 -8.88
C LYS A 32 19.26 -18.71 -7.85
N ALA A 33 18.38 -18.05 -7.09
CA ALA A 33 18.72 -17.33 -5.86
C ALA A 33 17.43 -17.24 -5.01
N ALA A 34 17.10 -18.34 -4.33
CA ALA A 34 15.93 -18.45 -3.47
C ALA A 34 16.32 -18.23 -2.00
N TRP A 35 15.44 -17.61 -1.22
CA TRP A 35 15.79 -17.14 0.12
C TRP A 35 14.98 -17.81 1.22
N ASN A 36 15.67 -18.24 2.26
CA ASN A 36 15.13 -18.28 3.61
C ASN A 36 15.56 -17.00 4.33
N LEU A 37 14.74 -15.95 4.23
CA LEU A 37 15.07 -14.61 4.74
C LEU A 37 14.85 -14.54 6.26
N LEU A 38 15.94 -14.36 7.01
CA LEU A 38 15.99 -14.34 8.47
C LEU A 38 16.86 -13.16 8.94
N PRO A 39 16.37 -11.91 8.83
CA PRO A 39 17.16 -10.74 9.13
C PRO A 39 17.47 -10.66 10.63
N LEU A 40 18.70 -10.97 11.02
CA LEU A 40 19.20 -10.86 12.39
C LEU A 40 20.26 -9.77 12.47
N ARG A 41 19.97 -8.72 13.24
CA ARG A 41 20.91 -7.63 13.48
C ARG A 41 21.83 -7.97 14.64
N ILE A 42 23.14 -7.97 14.37
CA ILE A 42 24.21 -8.10 15.35
C ILE A 42 25.11 -6.88 15.16
N GLU A 43 25.02 -5.93 16.08
CA GLU A 43 25.72 -4.63 15.99
C GLU A 43 25.47 -3.92 14.63
N ASN A 44 26.54 -3.74 13.85
CA ASN A 44 26.59 -3.10 12.54
C ASN A 44 26.52 -4.10 11.38
N LYS A 45 26.15 -5.34 11.67
CA LYS A 45 25.98 -6.42 10.71
C LYS A 45 24.54 -6.94 10.76
N ILE A 46 24.00 -7.28 9.60
CA ILE A 46 22.69 -7.91 9.43
C ILE A 46 22.95 -9.23 8.73
N TYR A 47 22.76 -10.33 9.43
CA TYR A 47 22.66 -11.63 8.80
C TYR A 47 21.32 -11.70 8.07
N LEU A 48 21.33 -11.96 6.75
CA LEU A 48 20.11 -12.00 5.94
C LEU A 48 19.40 -13.34 5.99
N GLY A 49 20.12 -14.43 6.26
CA GLY A 49 19.62 -15.79 6.14
C GLY A 49 20.36 -16.59 5.07
N HIS A 50 19.70 -17.66 4.61
CA HIS A 50 20.26 -18.62 3.68
C HIS A 50 19.76 -18.36 2.25
N CYS A 51 20.69 -18.33 1.30
CA CYS A 51 20.41 -18.20 -0.12
C CYS A 51 20.75 -19.52 -0.84
N ASP A 52 19.74 -20.16 -1.39
CA ASP A 52 19.87 -21.34 -2.25
C ASP A 52 20.09 -20.88 -3.69
N ILE A 53 21.30 -21.15 -4.20
CA ILE A 53 21.72 -20.84 -5.56
C ILE A 53 21.60 -22.04 -6.52
N GLY A 54 20.90 -23.12 -6.13
CA GLY A 54 20.72 -24.30 -6.98
C GLY A 54 21.89 -25.26 -6.97
N LEU A 55 22.76 -25.15 -5.97
CA LEU A 55 23.85 -26.10 -5.69
C LEU A 55 23.52 -26.90 -4.43
N GLU A 56 24.29 -27.95 -4.13
CA GLU A 56 24.10 -28.77 -2.92
C GLU A 56 24.21 -27.97 -1.62
N HIS A 57 24.87 -26.80 -1.66
CA HIS A 57 25.15 -25.98 -0.50
C HIS A 57 24.46 -24.62 -0.57
N VAL A 58 23.93 -24.18 0.57
CA VAL A 58 23.34 -22.86 0.74
C VAL A 58 24.40 -21.83 1.11
N LEU A 59 24.21 -20.60 0.65
CA LEU A 59 25.05 -19.46 1.01
C LEU A 59 24.48 -18.76 2.24
N ASP A 60 25.33 -18.49 3.22
CA ASP A 60 25.03 -17.59 4.33
C ASP A 60 25.46 -16.18 3.95
N ILE A 61 24.52 -15.24 3.91
CA ILE A 61 24.80 -13.87 3.46
C ILE A 61 24.57 -12.88 4.59
N SER A 62 25.52 -11.98 4.78
CA SER A 62 25.41 -10.88 5.74
C SER A 62 25.78 -9.54 5.10
N LEU A 63 25.14 -8.47 5.57
CA LEU A 63 25.39 -7.11 5.16
C LEU A 63 25.96 -6.32 6.35
N SER A 64 27.02 -5.55 6.13
CA SER A 64 27.53 -4.60 7.10
C SER A 64 27.20 -3.18 6.68
N TYR A 65 26.97 -2.30 7.65
CA TYR A 65 26.69 -0.89 7.40
C TYR A 65 27.41 0.00 8.42
N LYS A 66 27.80 1.20 8.00
CA LYS A 66 28.29 2.25 8.91
C LYS A 66 27.20 3.26 9.26
N ILE A 67 26.36 3.56 8.27
CA ILE A 67 25.16 4.40 8.39
C ILE A 67 23.98 3.46 8.17
N LYS A 68 22.96 3.51 9.04
CA LYS A 68 21.78 2.64 8.92
C LYS A 68 21.18 2.78 7.51
N GLY A 69 20.99 1.64 6.84
CA GLY A 69 20.48 1.61 5.46
C GLY A 69 21.52 1.85 4.37
N CYS A 70 22.78 2.09 4.70
CA CYS A 70 23.86 2.30 3.73
C CYS A 70 24.92 1.17 3.84
N LEU A 71 25.01 0.36 2.80
CA LEU A 71 25.83 -0.85 2.75
C LEU A 71 27.32 -0.52 2.68
N SER A 72 28.07 -0.91 3.71
CA SER A 72 29.52 -0.77 3.73
C SER A 72 30.24 -2.00 3.20
N ALA A 73 29.71 -3.21 3.43
CA ALA A 73 30.31 -4.46 2.97
C ALA A 73 29.28 -5.59 2.89
N ILE A 74 29.57 -6.61 2.08
CA ILE A 74 28.84 -7.87 2.01
C ILE A 74 29.77 -9.04 2.37
N SER A 75 29.28 -9.95 3.20
CA SER A 75 29.96 -11.19 3.57
C SER A 75 29.14 -12.37 3.08
N ILE A 76 29.78 -13.32 2.41
CA ILE A 76 29.18 -14.57 1.95
C ILE A 76 30.00 -15.71 2.52
N SER A 77 29.37 -16.59 3.29
CA SER A 77 29.97 -17.80 3.82
C SER A 77 29.26 -19.04 3.29
N VAL A 78 30.05 -20.10 3.17
CA VAL A 78 29.63 -21.48 2.86
C VAL A 78 30.33 -22.36 3.88
N ASP A 79 29.78 -23.53 4.19
CA ASP A 79 30.37 -24.52 5.12
C ASP A 79 31.90 -24.63 4.94
N ASP A 80 32.63 -24.60 6.07
CA ASP A 80 34.09 -24.59 6.11
C ASP A 80 34.74 -25.90 5.66
N SER A 81 33.97 -26.99 5.62
CA SER A 81 34.39 -28.25 5.00
C SER A 81 34.57 -28.15 3.48
N ILE A 82 34.09 -27.07 2.86
CA ILE A 82 34.06 -26.89 1.40
C ILE A 82 35.13 -25.88 0.98
N SER A 83 36.10 -26.35 0.21
CA SER A 83 37.10 -25.52 -0.47
C SER A 83 36.87 -25.58 -1.97
N ASP A 84 35.89 -24.80 -2.46
CA ASP A 84 35.62 -24.66 -3.89
C ASP A 84 36.11 -23.29 -4.40
N ALA A 85 37.33 -23.30 -4.94
CA ALA A 85 37.94 -22.11 -5.54
C ALA A 85 37.16 -21.58 -6.76
N GLN A 86 36.46 -22.45 -7.49
CA GLN A 86 35.65 -22.07 -8.64
C GLN A 86 34.38 -21.34 -8.18
N LEU A 87 33.67 -21.88 -7.18
CA LEU A 87 32.52 -21.20 -6.56
C LEU A 87 32.93 -19.83 -6.01
N LYS A 88 34.05 -19.76 -5.28
CA LYS A 88 34.59 -18.49 -4.76
C LYS A 88 34.81 -17.45 -5.86
N ARG A 89 35.39 -17.88 -6.99
CA ARG A 89 35.66 -17.01 -8.14
C ARG A 89 34.35 -16.50 -8.75
N ARG A 90 33.40 -17.39 -9.02
CA ARG A 90 32.09 -17.06 -9.62
C ARG A 90 31.28 -16.10 -8.74
N LEU A 91 31.28 -16.30 -7.42
CA LEU A 91 30.63 -15.38 -6.48
C LEU A 91 31.26 -13.98 -6.50
N LYS A 92 32.61 -13.89 -6.54
CA LYS A 92 33.31 -12.61 -6.69
C LYS A 92 33.03 -11.94 -8.04
N GLU A 93 32.91 -12.72 -9.11
CA GLU A 93 32.50 -12.24 -10.43
C GLU A 93 31.08 -11.67 -10.38
N CYS A 94 30.14 -12.30 -9.68
CA CYS A 94 28.79 -11.76 -9.46
C CYS A 94 28.81 -10.41 -8.73
N ILE A 95 29.60 -10.27 -7.66
CA ILE A 95 29.75 -8.99 -6.94
C ILE A 95 30.33 -7.92 -7.88
N THR A 96 31.41 -8.26 -8.60
CA THR A 96 32.07 -7.33 -9.53
C THR A 96 31.16 -6.92 -10.68
N ASN A 97 30.35 -7.85 -11.18
CA ASN A 97 29.35 -7.62 -12.21
C ASN A 97 28.28 -6.64 -11.69
N ALA A 98 27.75 -6.87 -10.49
CA ALA A 98 26.77 -5.99 -9.87
C ALA A 98 27.29 -4.54 -9.70
N CYS A 99 28.53 -4.38 -9.23
CA CYS A 99 29.15 -3.06 -9.11
C CYS A 99 29.26 -2.32 -10.47
N LYS A 100 29.55 -3.05 -11.56
CA LYS A 100 29.75 -2.46 -12.89
C LYS A 100 28.46 -2.16 -13.65
N ASN A 101 27.36 -2.85 -13.30
CA ASN A 101 26.12 -2.82 -14.06
C ASN A 101 24.93 -2.29 -13.25
N ILE A 102 25.19 -1.58 -12.16
CA ILE A 102 24.18 -0.96 -11.29
C ILE A 102 23.26 0.02 -12.06
N ASP A 103 23.74 0.66 -13.13
CA ASP A 103 22.91 1.59 -13.93
C ASP A 103 22.26 0.92 -15.16
N LYS A 104 22.42 -0.40 -15.33
CA LYS A 104 21.93 -1.13 -16.51
C LYS A 104 20.63 -1.85 -16.21
N LEU A 105 19.54 -1.11 -16.23
CA LEU A 105 18.20 -1.64 -16.11
C LEU A 105 17.62 -1.99 -17.48
N GLU A 106 16.82 -3.05 -17.51
CA GLU A 106 16.04 -3.46 -18.68
C GLU A 106 14.55 -3.20 -18.41
N LEU A 107 13.79 -2.91 -19.45
CA LEU A 107 12.34 -2.67 -19.36
C LEU A 107 11.58 -3.99 -19.52
N PHE A 108 10.71 -4.31 -18.57
CA PHE A 108 9.85 -5.48 -18.58
C PHE A 108 8.39 -5.08 -18.60
N SER A 109 7.58 -5.74 -19.43
CA SER A 109 6.14 -5.51 -19.51
C SER A 109 5.38 -6.64 -18.83
N PHE A 110 4.50 -6.28 -17.89
CA PHE A 110 3.61 -7.21 -17.18
C PHE A 110 2.17 -6.89 -17.51
N THR A 111 1.38 -7.90 -17.87
CA THR A 111 -0.07 -7.76 -18.02
C THR A 111 -0.75 -8.55 -16.90
N LEU A 112 -1.62 -7.88 -16.17
CA LEU A 112 -2.33 -8.42 -15.01
C LEU A 112 -3.84 -8.24 -15.22
N PRO A 113 -4.66 -9.28 -15.02
CA PRO A 113 -6.10 -9.14 -15.02
C PRO A 113 -6.57 -8.42 -13.74
N LEU A 114 -7.36 -7.37 -13.91
CA LEU A 114 -8.22 -6.83 -12.87
C LEU A 114 -9.40 -7.77 -12.64
N ASP A 115 -10.11 -7.60 -11.51
CA ASP A 115 -11.35 -8.31 -11.26
C ASP A 115 -12.31 -8.27 -12.46
N ASN A 116 -12.92 -9.40 -12.81
CA ASN A 116 -13.77 -9.54 -14.00
C ASN A 116 -15.02 -8.64 -13.94
N ALA A 117 -15.39 -8.13 -12.76
CA ALA A 117 -16.41 -7.11 -12.56
C ALA A 117 -15.93 -5.67 -12.88
N ILE A 118 -14.73 -5.51 -13.45
CA ILE A 118 -14.15 -4.23 -13.88
C ILE A 118 -13.91 -4.23 -15.39
N CYS A 119 -14.29 -3.13 -16.06
CA CYS A 119 -14.03 -2.92 -17.47
C CYS A 119 -13.74 -1.43 -17.72
N PHE A 120 -12.52 -1.13 -18.16
CA PHE A 120 -12.07 0.21 -18.53
C PHE A 120 -12.13 0.44 -20.04
N GLU A 121 -12.33 1.70 -20.42
CA GLU A 121 -11.96 2.18 -21.75
C GLU A 121 -10.45 2.09 -21.93
N LYS A 122 -10.02 1.94 -23.19
CA LYS A 122 -8.59 1.89 -23.50
C LYS A 122 -7.93 3.22 -23.11
N SER A 123 -6.87 3.13 -22.33
CA SER A 123 -6.08 4.26 -21.87
C SER A 123 -4.60 3.87 -21.88
N ASP A 124 -3.81 4.53 -22.72
CA ASP A 124 -2.38 4.25 -22.87
C ASP A 124 -1.55 5.39 -22.27
N ALA A 125 -0.58 5.05 -21.42
CA ALA A 125 0.50 5.91 -20.94
C ALA A 125 1.86 5.21 -21.16
N ASN A 126 2.98 5.81 -20.74
CA ASN A 126 4.31 5.26 -21.04
C ASN A 126 4.62 4.00 -20.22
N TYR A 127 4.25 4.01 -18.95
CA TYR A 127 4.55 2.97 -17.96
C TYR A 127 3.33 2.17 -17.52
N PHE A 128 2.16 2.56 -17.99
CA PHE A 128 0.89 1.99 -17.59
C PHE A 128 -0.11 2.03 -18.74
N SER A 129 -0.91 0.98 -18.90
CA SER A 129 -2.11 1.06 -19.71
C SER A 129 -3.25 0.23 -19.16
N LEU A 130 -4.47 0.64 -19.50
CA LEU A 130 -5.71 -0.07 -19.22
C LEU A 130 -6.41 -0.41 -20.52
N ASP A 131 -6.94 -1.62 -20.62
CA ASP A 131 -7.85 -2.02 -21.69
C ASP A 131 -8.78 -3.11 -21.18
N VAL A 132 -10.09 -2.83 -21.10
CA VAL A 132 -11.09 -3.75 -20.51
C VAL A 132 -10.70 -4.08 -19.06
N ASN A 133 -10.43 -5.34 -18.73
CA ASN A 133 -10.00 -5.77 -17.41
C ASN A 133 -8.48 -6.00 -17.37
N LYS A 134 -7.70 -5.49 -18.31
CA LYS A 134 -6.25 -5.69 -18.36
C LYS A 134 -5.52 -4.45 -17.89
N LEU A 135 -4.64 -4.64 -16.92
CA LEU A 135 -3.66 -3.68 -16.46
C LEU A 135 -2.28 -4.06 -17.02
N MET A 136 -1.70 -3.23 -17.86
CA MET A 136 -0.31 -3.36 -18.30
C MET A 136 0.60 -2.43 -17.49
N LEU A 137 1.76 -2.92 -17.07
CA LEU A 137 2.81 -2.14 -16.40
C LEU A 137 4.14 -2.35 -17.13
N ASN A 138 4.85 -1.26 -17.42
CA ASN A 138 6.23 -1.31 -17.90
C ASN A 138 7.16 -0.91 -16.75
N ILE A 139 8.02 -1.81 -16.31
CA ILE A 139 8.85 -1.67 -15.11
C ILE A 139 10.31 -1.92 -15.43
N TYR A 140 11.18 -1.05 -14.94
CA TYR A 140 12.63 -1.26 -15.02
C TYR A 140 13.13 -2.21 -13.94
N GLY A 141 13.92 -3.20 -14.32
CA GLY A 141 14.58 -4.13 -13.40
C GLY A 141 15.89 -4.68 -13.95
N TYR A 142 16.66 -5.36 -13.10
CA TYR A 142 17.92 -6.01 -13.51
C TYR A 142 17.69 -7.39 -14.14
N ASP A 143 16.57 -8.02 -13.81
CA ASP A 143 16.07 -9.22 -14.44
C ASP A 143 14.56 -9.34 -14.22
N PHE A 144 13.95 -10.37 -14.79
CA PHE A 144 12.50 -10.60 -14.70
C PHE A 144 12.00 -10.73 -13.25
N VAL A 145 12.76 -11.39 -12.37
CA VAL A 145 12.35 -11.62 -10.97
C VAL A 145 12.37 -10.32 -10.17
N ASP A 146 13.39 -9.50 -10.36
CA ASP A 146 13.48 -8.16 -9.79
C ASP A 146 12.33 -7.29 -10.30
N ALA A 147 12.15 -7.19 -11.62
CA ALA A 147 11.08 -6.38 -12.22
C ALA A 147 9.68 -6.83 -11.77
N LYS A 148 9.44 -8.14 -11.62
CA LYS A 148 8.18 -8.68 -11.07
C LYS A 148 7.97 -8.33 -9.60
N THR A 149 9.04 -8.30 -8.81
CA THR A 149 8.98 -7.89 -7.40
C THR A 149 8.63 -6.41 -7.29
N GLN A 150 9.26 -5.57 -8.11
CA GLN A 150 8.95 -4.15 -8.22
C GLN A 150 7.53 -3.90 -8.72
N SER A 151 7.07 -4.64 -9.73
CA SER A 151 5.69 -4.50 -10.20
C SER A 151 4.70 -4.82 -9.07
N SER A 152 4.95 -5.90 -8.34
CA SER A 152 4.08 -6.39 -7.25
C SER A 152 3.98 -5.41 -6.09
N SER A 153 5.06 -4.70 -5.74
CA SER A 153 5.05 -3.70 -4.67
C SER A 153 4.21 -2.46 -5.02
N LEU A 154 4.09 -2.12 -6.31
CA LEU A 154 3.31 -0.98 -6.79
C LEU A 154 1.80 -1.27 -6.87
N LEU A 155 1.39 -2.54 -7.06
CA LEU A 155 0.00 -2.91 -7.36
C LEU A 155 -1.01 -2.40 -6.35
N LYS A 156 -0.68 -2.42 -5.06
CA LYS A 156 -1.59 -1.96 -4.00
C LYS A 156 -1.94 -0.49 -4.16
N ASN A 157 -0.96 0.35 -4.47
CA ASN A 157 -1.16 1.78 -4.65
C ASN A 157 -1.84 2.08 -5.98
N ILE A 158 -1.46 1.40 -7.06
CA ILE A 158 -2.13 1.53 -8.37
C ILE A 158 -3.62 1.21 -8.23
N CYS A 159 -3.94 0.05 -7.64
CA CYS A 159 -5.33 -0.35 -7.40
C CYS A 159 -6.07 0.63 -6.49
N ALA A 160 -5.42 1.15 -5.45
CA ALA A 160 -6.03 2.15 -4.56
C ALA A 160 -6.37 3.45 -5.30
N TRP A 161 -5.48 3.96 -6.15
CA TRP A 161 -5.73 5.15 -6.95
C TRP A 161 -6.80 4.95 -8.01
N LEU A 162 -6.83 3.80 -8.68
CA LEU A 162 -7.93 3.43 -9.58
C LEU A 162 -9.26 3.34 -8.80
N SER A 163 -9.23 2.75 -7.60
CA SER A 163 -10.43 2.64 -6.75
C SER A 163 -10.95 4.01 -6.32
N PHE A 164 -10.02 4.89 -5.93
CA PHE A 164 -10.29 6.26 -5.55
C PHE A 164 -10.89 7.07 -6.70
N ASP A 165 -10.32 6.95 -7.91
CA ASP A 165 -10.82 7.62 -9.11
C ASP A 165 -12.27 7.19 -9.42
N GLN A 166 -12.54 5.89 -9.35
CA GLN A 166 -13.83 5.30 -9.76
C GLN A 166 -14.87 5.21 -8.63
N LEU A 167 -14.48 5.50 -7.38
CA LEU A 167 -15.32 5.30 -6.17
C LEU A 167 -15.86 3.86 -6.07
N LYS A 168 -15.03 2.88 -6.45
CA LYS A 168 -15.34 1.45 -6.45
C LYS A 168 -14.08 0.68 -6.08
N TYR A 169 -14.15 -0.39 -5.30
CA TYR A 169 -12.97 -1.19 -5.00
C TYR A 169 -12.49 -1.94 -6.26
N ILE A 170 -11.22 -1.73 -6.60
CA ILE A 170 -10.55 -2.36 -7.75
C ILE A 170 -9.37 -3.15 -7.21
N SER A 171 -9.22 -4.38 -7.70
CA SER A 171 -8.12 -5.26 -7.33
C SER A 171 -7.70 -6.14 -8.51
N ILE A 172 -6.54 -6.79 -8.36
CA ILE A 172 -6.07 -7.82 -9.28
C ILE A 172 -6.88 -9.11 -9.05
N GLU A 173 -7.24 -9.79 -10.13
CA GLU A 173 -7.95 -11.06 -10.07
C GLU A 173 -7.21 -12.07 -9.17
N GLY A 174 -7.97 -12.76 -8.30
CA GLY A 174 -7.43 -13.76 -7.37
C GLY A 174 -6.71 -13.19 -6.13
N CYS A 175 -6.55 -11.87 -6.00
CA CYS A 175 -5.92 -11.23 -4.83
C CYS A 175 -6.95 -10.69 -3.82
N ALA A 176 -8.14 -10.29 -4.26
CA ALA A 176 -9.25 -10.10 -3.35
C ALA A 176 -9.69 -11.50 -2.84
N PHE A 177 -9.88 -11.63 -1.52
CA PHE A 177 -10.67 -12.75 -0.98
C PHE A 177 -11.90 -12.90 -1.88
N GLN A 178 -12.10 -14.09 -2.44
CA GLN A 178 -13.28 -14.41 -3.24
C GLN A 178 -14.50 -14.39 -2.32
N VAL A 179 -14.97 -13.20 -1.96
CA VAL A 179 -16.23 -12.99 -1.21
C VAL A 179 -17.41 -12.82 -2.18
N TYR A 180 -17.12 -12.64 -3.47
CA TYR A 180 -18.10 -12.90 -4.51
C TYR A 180 -18.34 -14.42 -4.57
N SER A 181 -19.46 -14.88 -4.03
CA SER A 181 -19.96 -16.20 -4.41
C SER A 181 -20.12 -16.22 -5.93
N ASP A 182 -19.90 -17.37 -6.56
CA ASP A 182 -20.09 -17.53 -8.01
C ASP A 182 -21.50 -17.13 -8.46
N THR A 183 -22.47 -17.13 -7.53
CA THR A 183 -23.84 -16.64 -7.73
C THR A 183 -23.93 -15.13 -7.96
N VAL A 184 -23.10 -14.31 -7.30
CA VAL A 184 -23.06 -12.84 -7.53
C VAL A 184 -22.31 -12.53 -8.83
N ARG A 185 -21.29 -13.31 -9.17
CA ARG A 185 -20.60 -13.21 -10.47
C ARG A 185 -21.55 -13.47 -11.64
N GLN A 186 -22.38 -14.51 -11.56
CA GLN A 186 -23.39 -14.83 -12.59
C GLN A 186 -24.46 -13.74 -12.77
N GLN A 187 -24.77 -12.94 -11.75
CA GLN A 187 -25.70 -11.80 -11.90
C GLN A 187 -25.02 -10.56 -12.52
N LEU A 188 -23.69 -10.43 -12.40
CA LEU A 188 -22.88 -9.38 -13.01
C LEU A 188 -22.46 -9.70 -14.47
N GLU A 189 -22.71 -10.92 -14.96
CA GLU A 189 -22.54 -11.35 -16.36
C GLU A 189 -23.56 -10.71 -17.34
N SER A 190 -24.25 -9.63 -16.94
CA SER A 190 -24.88 -8.74 -17.91
C SER A 190 -23.76 -8.07 -18.72
N PRO A 191 -23.87 -7.95 -20.06
CA PRO A 191 -22.82 -7.33 -20.85
C PRO A 191 -22.57 -5.93 -20.29
N MET A 192 -21.37 -5.69 -19.76
CA MET A 192 -21.00 -4.42 -19.12
C MET A 192 -21.23 -3.27 -20.10
N LYS A 193 -22.39 -2.62 -19.98
CA LYS A 193 -22.81 -1.54 -20.88
C LYS A 193 -21.99 -0.28 -20.69
N TYR A 194 -21.29 -0.13 -19.56
CA TYR A 194 -20.53 1.06 -19.22
C TYR A 194 -19.07 0.68 -18.96
N ARG A 195 -18.18 1.29 -19.74
CA ARG A 195 -16.74 1.19 -19.53
C ARG A 195 -16.31 2.35 -18.63
N LEU A 196 -15.56 2.03 -17.59
CA LEU A 196 -14.96 3.01 -16.70
C LEU A 196 -13.92 3.82 -17.46
N LYS A 197 -13.85 5.12 -17.21
CA LYS A 197 -12.84 6.00 -17.80
C LYS A 197 -11.96 6.55 -16.70
N ILE A 198 -10.66 6.32 -16.82
CA ILE A 198 -9.68 6.90 -15.90
C ILE A 198 -9.59 8.42 -16.12
N THR A 199 -9.55 9.19 -15.04
CA THR A 199 -9.36 10.63 -15.12
C THR A 199 -7.92 10.96 -15.54
N ALA A 200 -7.74 11.95 -16.42
CA ALA A 200 -6.41 12.33 -16.95
C ALA A 200 -5.38 12.67 -15.85
N ASN A 201 -5.80 13.33 -14.76
CA ASN A 201 -4.93 13.65 -13.64
C ASN A 201 -4.42 12.40 -12.92
N ILE A 202 -5.29 11.40 -12.73
CA ILE A 202 -4.91 10.14 -12.08
C ILE A 202 -4.06 9.29 -13.01
N GLN A 203 -4.39 9.24 -14.30
CA GLN A 203 -3.55 8.58 -15.30
C GLN A 203 -2.13 9.15 -15.30
N LYS A 204 -1.99 10.48 -15.36
CA LYS A 204 -0.69 11.17 -15.31
C LYS A 204 0.04 10.87 -13.99
N TYR A 205 -0.66 10.97 -12.86
CA TYR A 205 -0.08 10.64 -11.56
C TYR A 205 0.48 9.21 -11.52
N LEU A 206 -0.30 8.23 -12.00
CA LEU A 206 0.12 6.83 -12.03
C LEU A 206 1.30 6.61 -12.96
N ASP A 207 1.30 7.22 -14.15
CA ASP A 207 2.43 7.14 -15.08
C ASP A 207 3.71 7.69 -14.45
N ASP A 208 3.62 8.87 -13.81
CA ASP A 208 4.73 9.50 -13.09
C ASP A 208 5.17 8.67 -11.87
N PHE A 209 4.23 8.10 -11.12
CA PHE A 209 4.50 7.25 -9.96
C PHE A 209 5.26 5.99 -10.33
N ILE A 210 4.87 5.34 -11.43
CA ILE A 210 5.52 4.11 -11.93
C ILE A 210 6.87 4.41 -12.59
N SER A 211 7.00 5.57 -13.25
CA SER A 211 8.25 5.98 -13.93
C SER A 211 9.43 6.15 -12.97
N LYS A 212 9.15 6.46 -11.70
CA LYS A 212 10.18 6.74 -10.70
C LYS A 212 10.91 5.44 -10.33
N PRO A 213 12.25 5.47 -10.21
CA PRO A 213 12.99 4.37 -9.60
C PRO A 213 12.40 4.05 -8.23
N TYR A 214 12.27 2.77 -7.91
CA TYR A 214 11.71 2.35 -6.62
C TYR A 214 12.44 3.05 -5.46
N SER A 215 11.70 3.88 -4.72
CA SER A 215 12.26 4.58 -3.56
C SER A 215 12.26 3.63 -2.38
N TYR A 216 13.46 3.34 -1.91
CA TYR A 216 13.71 2.48 -0.75
C TYR A 216 13.51 3.22 0.59
N GLU A 217 13.41 4.54 0.52
CA GLU A 217 12.95 5.42 1.60
C GLU A 217 11.44 5.64 1.45
N ASP A 218 10.74 6.07 2.51
CA ASP A 218 9.26 6.22 2.57
C ASP A 218 8.69 6.91 1.31
N HIS A 219 8.26 6.09 0.35
CA HIS A 219 7.98 6.50 -1.03
C HIS A 219 6.54 6.95 -1.22
N LEU A 220 5.71 6.75 -0.19
CA LEU A 220 4.30 7.11 -0.21
C LEU A 220 4.14 8.44 0.49
N SER A 221 3.59 9.41 -0.25
CA SER A 221 3.12 10.65 0.32
C SER A 221 1.99 10.38 1.33
N ASP A 222 1.69 11.36 2.18
CA ASP A 222 0.52 11.26 3.06
C ASP A 222 -0.77 11.07 2.23
N ILE A 223 -0.83 11.64 1.02
CA ILE A 223 -1.94 11.43 0.09
C ILE A 223 -2.00 9.97 -0.37
N ASP A 224 -0.89 9.35 -0.75
CA ASP A 224 -0.88 7.94 -1.16
C ASP A 224 -1.35 7.02 -0.04
N LYS A 225 -0.89 7.26 1.18
CA LYS A 225 -1.30 6.51 2.38
C LYS A 225 -2.80 6.68 2.64
N ALA A 226 -3.33 7.89 2.48
CA ALA A 226 -4.76 8.14 2.63
C ALA A 226 -5.60 7.50 1.52
N VAL A 227 -5.16 7.57 0.25
CA VAL A 227 -5.82 6.92 -0.88
C VAL A 227 -5.82 5.40 -0.72
N PHE A 228 -4.72 4.83 -0.22
CA PHE A 228 -4.67 3.41 0.13
C PHE A 228 -5.71 3.05 1.21
N LEU A 229 -5.75 3.80 2.32
CA LEU A 229 -6.75 3.60 3.37
C LEU A 229 -8.18 3.78 2.85
N PHE A 230 -8.41 4.75 1.96
CA PHE A 230 -9.69 4.96 1.30
C PHE A 230 -10.12 3.74 0.48
N GLY A 231 -9.22 3.19 -0.34
CA GLY A 231 -9.47 1.96 -1.11
C GLY A 231 -9.81 0.77 -0.21
N GLN A 232 -9.16 0.65 0.95
CA GLN A 232 -9.53 -0.35 1.96
C GLN A 232 -10.93 -0.10 2.56
N GLY A 233 -11.29 1.17 2.77
CA GLY A 233 -12.65 1.56 3.18
C GLY A 233 -13.71 1.12 2.19
N LEU A 234 -13.47 1.33 0.89
CA LEU A 234 -14.34 0.86 -0.20
C LEU A 234 -14.48 -0.65 -0.21
N LYS A 235 -13.37 -1.39 -0.01
CA LYS A 235 -13.41 -2.86 0.08
C LYS A 235 -14.39 -3.31 1.16
N TYR A 236 -14.26 -2.79 2.37
CA TYR A 236 -15.09 -3.21 3.49
C TYR A 236 -16.54 -2.71 3.37
N ASP A 237 -16.76 -1.56 2.72
CA ASP A 237 -18.09 -1.06 2.37
C ASP A 237 -18.80 -2.00 1.38
N GLU A 238 -18.13 -2.43 0.31
CA GLU A 238 -18.69 -3.41 -0.62
C GLU A 238 -19.01 -4.74 0.09
N LEU A 239 -18.10 -5.23 0.93
CA LEU A 239 -18.30 -6.47 1.69
C LEU A 239 -19.49 -6.40 2.66
N SER A 240 -19.72 -5.24 3.28
CA SER A 240 -20.85 -5.06 4.20
C SER A 240 -22.20 -5.05 3.48
N GLN A 241 -22.22 -4.69 2.19
CA GLN A 241 -23.42 -4.73 1.37
C GLN A 241 -23.73 -6.15 0.87
N MET A 242 -22.70 -6.97 0.67
CA MET A 242 -22.84 -8.33 0.13
C MET A 242 -23.15 -9.38 1.19
N SER A 243 -22.72 -9.16 2.43
CA SER A 243 -22.93 -10.06 3.54
C SER A 243 -24.00 -9.52 4.49
N ILE A 244 -25.16 -10.18 4.56
CA ILE A 244 -26.15 -9.95 5.63
C ILE A 244 -25.65 -10.59 6.95
N SER A 245 -24.46 -11.20 6.98
CA SER A 245 -23.97 -11.90 8.16
C SER A 245 -23.76 -10.92 9.33
N PRO A 246 -24.52 -11.06 10.42
CA PRO A 246 -24.33 -10.23 11.62
C PRO A 246 -23.01 -10.55 12.34
N LEU A 247 -22.29 -11.59 11.92
CA LEU A 247 -21.04 -12.06 12.53
C LEU A 247 -19.81 -11.25 12.12
N GLU A 248 -19.88 -10.50 11.02
CA GLU A 248 -18.73 -9.79 10.45
C GLU A 248 -18.87 -8.28 10.63
N THR A 249 -17.82 -7.61 11.11
CA THR A 249 -17.81 -6.17 11.45
C THR A 249 -17.28 -5.31 10.30
N TYR A 250 -17.69 -5.60 9.06
CA TYR A 250 -17.17 -4.92 7.87
C TYR A 250 -17.49 -3.42 7.85
N ASN A 251 -18.64 -2.99 8.38
CA ASN A 251 -18.97 -1.57 8.47
C ASN A 251 -18.03 -0.80 9.40
N GLU A 252 -17.70 -1.37 10.56
CA GLU A 252 -16.74 -0.81 11.51
C GLU A 252 -15.35 -0.70 10.87
N GLN A 253 -14.93 -1.71 10.11
CA GLN A 253 -13.66 -1.70 9.37
C GLN A 253 -13.66 -0.63 8.27
N SER A 254 -14.77 -0.45 7.56
CA SER A 254 -14.93 0.58 6.54
C SER A 254 -14.81 1.98 7.14
N ILE A 255 -15.56 2.26 8.22
CA ILE A 255 -15.48 3.53 8.96
C ILE A 255 -14.06 3.75 9.49
N LEU A 256 -13.42 2.72 10.06
CA LEU A 256 -12.06 2.79 10.54
C LEU A 256 -11.09 3.25 9.43
N CYS A 257 -11.17 2.61 8.26
CA CYS A 257 -10.34 2.95 7.12
C CYS A 257 -10.58 4.37 6.60
N TYR A 258 -11.84 4.78 6.40
CA TYR A 258 -12.18 6.12 5.93
C TYR A 258 -11.75 7.21 6.92
N MET A 259 -12.01 7.02 8.21
CA MET A 259 -11.59 7.96 9.24
C MET A 259 -10.07 8.06 9.32
N SER A 260 -9.35 6.94 9.22
CA SER A 260 -7.89 6.95 9.16
C SER A 260 -7.35 7.62 7.89
N ALA A 261 -8.04 7.53 6.75
CA ALA A 261 -7.66 8.30 5.57
C ALA A 261 -7.73 9.82 5.82
N LEU A 262 -8.81 10.30 6.47
CA LEU A 262 -8.94 11.70 6.88
C LEU A 262 -7.88 12.11 7.91
N GLU A 263 -7.57 11.24 8.86
CA GLU A 263 -6.50 11.49 9.84
C GLU A 263 -5.15 11.69 9.16
N VAL A 264 -4.83 10.89 8.14
CA VAL A 264 -3.56 10.96 7.42
C VAL A 264 -3.45 12.24 6.60
N VAL A 265 -4.47 12.60 5.80
CA VAL A 265 -4.41 13.83 4.99
C VAL A 265 -4.41 15.13 5.81
N THR A 266 -4.76 15.05 7.09
CA THR A 266 -4.75 16.19 8.03
C THR A 266 -3.51 16.24 8.92
N LEU A 267 -2.54 15.32 8.77
CA LEU A 267 -1.40 15.20 9.69
C LEU A 267 -0.62 16.50 9.92
N LYS A 268 -0.52 17.34 8.89
CA LYS A 268 0.27 18.58 8.88
C LYS A 268 -0.54 19.86 9.13
N ASP A 269 -1.83 19.75 9.40
CA ASP A 269 -2.73 20.91 9.46
C ASP A 269 -2.63 21.72 10.75
N ILE A 270 -2.20 21.11 11.85
CA ILE A 270 -2.16 21.76 13.16
C ILE A 270 -0.87 21.37 13.89
N GLU A 271 -0.13 22.37 14.36
CA GLU A 271 0.98 22.14 15.28
C GLU A 271 0.42 21.67 16.65
N PRO A 272 0.89 20.54 17.19
CA PRO A 272 0.41 20.05 18.47
C PRO A 272 0.74 21.04 19.59
N SER A 273 -0.28 21.38 20.40
CA SER A 273 -0.05 22.16 21.63
C SER A 273 0.56 21.28 22.71
N LYS A 274 1.34 21.85 23.64
CA LYS A 274 1.89 21.11 24.79
C LYS A 274 0.99 21.31 26.01
N CYS A 275 0.75 20.23 26.74
CA CYS A 275 0.11 20.30 28.05
C CYS A 275 1.02 21.08 29.01
N GLU A 276 0.53 22.17 29.60
CA GLU A 276 1.30 23.00 30.53
C GLU A 276 1.72 22.22 31.80
N CYS A 277 0.97 21.19 32.20
CA CYS A 277 1.25 20.43 33.42
C CYS A 277 2.26 19.29 33.23
N CYS A 278 2.24 18.59 32.09
CA CYS A 278 3.04 17.37 31.87
C CYS A 278 3.93 17.42 30.62
N GLY A 279 3.89 18.50 29.84
CA GLY A 279 4.64 18.66 28.60
C GLY A 279 4.18 17.76 27.44
N GLN A 280 3.18 16.89 27.65
CA GLN A 280 2.68 15.98 26.62
C GLN A 280 2.00 16.73 25.48
N LEU A 281 2.28 16.31 24.25
CA LEU A 281 1.65 16.87 23.05
C LEU A 281 0.16 16.53 23.02
N ARG A 282 -0.69 17.55 22.95
CA ARG A 282 -2.12 17.48 22.74
C ARG A 282 -2.40 17.59 21.24
N TYR A 283 -2.56 16.43 20.62
CA TYR A 283 -3.03 16.34 19.25
C TYR A 283 -4.56 16.39 19.26
N SER A 284 -5.15 17.41 18.63
CA SER A 284 -6.59 17.41 18.41
C SER A 284 -6.91 16.79 17.05
N ILE A 285 -6.61 15.48 16.91
CA ILE A 285 -6.81 14.71 15.67
C ILE A 285 -8.28 14.78 15.23
N ALA A 286 -9.22 14.65 16.17
CA ALA A 286 -10.64 14.81 15.88
C ALA A 286 -10.94 16.21 15.30
N LYS A 287 -10.39 17.27 15.89
CA LYS A 287 -10.68 18.65 15.48
C LYS A 287 -10.16 18.97 14.09
N ARG A 288 -8.95 18.51 13.73
CA ARG A 288 -8.41 18.71 12.37
C ARG A 288 -9.28 18.01 11.32
N VAL A 289 -9.74 16.79 11.60
CA VAL A 289 -10.64 16.05 10.71
C VAL A 289 -11.98 16.76 10.55
N GLU A 290 -12.59 17.18 11.66
CA GLU A 290 -13.86 17.93 11.66
C GLU A 290 -13.78 19.24 10.89
N ASN A 291 -12.68 19.99 11.08
CA ASN A 291 -12.48 21.27 10.44
C ASN A 291 -12.33 21.09 8.93
N LEU A 292 -11.50 20.14 8.47
CA LEU A 292 -11.36 19.83 7.05
C LEU A 292 -12.71 19.50 6.41
N VAL A 293 -13.49 18.61 7.01
CA VAL A 293 -14.81 18.24 6.48
C VAL A 293 -15.74 19.43 6.41
N TYR A 294 -15.73 20.30 7.42
CA TYR A 294 -16.55 21.51 7.41
C TYR A 294 -16.08 22.51 6.35
N GLU A 295 -14.78 22.69 6.16
CA GLU A 295 -14.22 23.56 5.13
C GLU A 295 -14.58 23.09 3.72
N VAL A 296 -14.59 21.78 3.48
CA VAL A 296 -14.93 21.19 2.19
C VAL A 296 -16.44 21.20 1.94
N SER A 297 -17.24 20.73 2.90
CA SER A 297 -18.69 20.57 2.72
C SER A 297 -19.51 21.83 2.98
N GLN A 298 -18.96 22.79 3.74
CA GLN A 298 -19.68 23.94 4.32
C GLN A 298 -20.96 23.54 5.09
N SER A 299 -21.03 22.29 5.57
CA SER A 299 -22.23 21.71 6.18
C SER A 299 -22.01 21.37 7.66
N LYS A 300 -22.79 22.01 8.53
CA LYS A 300 -22.81 21.69 9.97
C LYS A 300 -23.28 20.26 10.24
N ALA A 301 -24.17 19.73 9.39
CA ALA A 301 -24.67 18.36 9.51
C ALA A 301 -23.56 17.34 9.19
N MET A 302 -22.81 17.54 8.10
CA MET A 302 -21.68 16.67 7.74
C MET A 302 -20.56 16.74 8.76
N ARG A 303 -20.26 17.94 9.29
CA ARG A 303 -19.32 18.10 10.40
C ARG A 303 -19.73 17.26 11.60
N LYS A 304 -21.00 17.34 12.02
CA LYS A 304 -21.51 16.55 13.15
C LYS A 304 -21.42 15.04 12.87
N MET A 305 -21.83 14.61 11.68
CA MET A 305 -21.77 13.21 11.25
C MET A 305 -20.35 12.65 11.38
N ILE A 306 -19.33 13.39 10.91
CA ILE A 306 -17.93 12.96 11.01
C ILE A 306 -17.41 12.98 12.46
N THR A 307 -17.81 13.93 13.29
CA THR A 307 -17.52 13.90 14.73
C THR A 307 -18.05 12.61 15.36
N ASP A 308 -19.29 12.24 15.03
CA ASP A 308 -19.94 11.04 15.57
C ASP A 308 -19.21 9.76 15.08
N PHE A 309 -18.84 9.68 13.79
CA PHE A 309 -18.02 8.57 13.27
C PHE A 309 -16.64 8.47 13.92
N TYR A 310 -15.98 9.61 14.17
CA TYR A 310 -14.69 9.62 14.85
C TYR A 310 -14.81 9.06 16.27
N LYS A 311 -15.83 9.50 17.02
CA LYS A 311 -16.11 9.01 18.37
C LYS A 311 -16.36 7.50 18.36
N ASN A 312 -17.19 7.04 17.45
CA ASN A 312 -17.53 5.64 17.24
C ASN A 312 -16.27 4.80 16.96
N ARG A 313 -15.47 5.20 15.96
CA ARG A 313 -14.18 4.56 15.64
C ARG A 313 -13.24 4.53 16.85
N SER A 314 -13.16 5.62 17.60
CA SER A 314 -12.33 5.70 18.81
C SER A 314 -12.77 4.71 19.88
N GLN A 315 -14.07 4.54 20.11
CA GLN A 315 -14.59 3.55 21.06
C GLN A 315 -14.33 2.12 20.60
N PHE A 316 -14.52 1.83 19.31
CA PHE A 316 -14.21 0.52 18.74
C PHE A 316 -12.74 0.14 18.92
N VAL A 317 -11.82 1.04 18.55
CA VAL A 317 -10.37 0.76 18.62
C VAL A 317 -9.84 0.70 20.06
N HIS A 318 -10.31 1.59 20.96
CA HIS A 318 -9.72 1.71 22.29
C HIS A 318 -10.45 0.94 23.39
N LEU A 319 -11.76 0.72 23.24
CA LEU A 319 -12.58 0.04 24.24
C LEU A 319 -13.12 -1.30 23.74
N GLY A 320 -12.91 -1.64 22.46
CA GLY A 320 -13.50 -2.83 21.84
C GLY A 320 -15.02 -2.76 21.73
N THR A 321 -15.62 -1.57 21.86
CA THR A 321 -17.07 -1.38 21.79
C THR A 321 -17.53 -1.47 20.34
N MET A 322 -18.40 -2.44 20.04
CA MET A 322 -19.00 -2.57 18.71
C MET A 322 -19.95 -1.39 18.44
N LEU A 323 -20.04 -0.95 17.18
CA LEU A 323 -20.94 0.14 16.80
C LEU A 323 -22.40 -0.31 16.77
N SER A 324 -22.61 -1.60 16.52
CA SER A 324 -23.89 -2.28 16.69
C SER A 324 -23.66 -3.68 17.24
N GLU A 325 -24.57 -4.12 18.11
CA GLU A 325 -24.68 -5.52 18.53
C GLU A 325 -25.55 -6.36 17.55
N ASN A 326 -25.82 -5.82 16.35
CA ASN A 326 -26.49 -6.42 15.19
C ASN A 326 -27.74 -7.27 15.48
N ASN A 327 -28.92 -6.69 15.22
CA ASN A 327 -30.20 -7.41 15.13
C ASN A 327 -30.91 -7.22 13.76
N TYR A 328 -30.23 -6.68 12.75
CA TYR A 328 -30.86 -6.38 11.46
C TYR A 328 -31.03 -7.64 10.61
N THR A 329 -32.28 -8.01 10.39
CA THR A 329 -32.69 -9.17 9.58
C THR A 329 -33.26 -8.74 8.22
N GLY A 330 -32.84 -7.58 7.71
CA GLY A 330 -33.40 -6.94 6.52
C GLY A 330 -34.53 -5.94 6.80
N ILE A 331 -35.00 -5.85 8.05
CA ILE A 331 -36.02 -4.91 8.51
C ILE A 331 -35.51 -4.17 9.75
N SER A 332 -35.63 -2.85 9.76
CA SER A 332 -35.31 -2.02 10.93
C SER A 332 -36.54 -1.84 11.81
N ILE A 333 -36.41 -2.22 13.08
CA ILE A 333 -37.34 -2.02 14.19
C ILE A 333 -36.74 -0.95 15.11
N PRO A 334 -37.25 0.30 15.11
CA PRO A 334 -36.73 1.35 15.98
C PRO A 334 -37.00 1.00 17.45
N LEU A 335 -35.94 0.78 18.22
CA LEU A 335 -36.01 0.43 19.64
C LEU A 335 -35.23 1.45 20.47
N MET A 336 -35.73 1.77 21.66
CA MET A 336 -35.06 2.69 22.59
C MET A 336 -34.03 1.95 23.44
N ASN A 337 -32.88 2.56 23.74
CA ASN A 337 -31.87 2.02 24.64
C ASN A 337 -31.16 3.12 25.43
N LYS A 338 -31.13 2.99 26.76
CA LYS A 338 -30.53 3.96 27.68
C LYS A 338 -28.99 3.99 27.66
N GLY A 339 -28.37 2.93 27.13
CA GLY A 339 -26.91 2.80 27.01
C GLY A 339 -26.31 3.43 25.74
N TYR A 340 -27.13 3.77 24.74
CA TYR A 340 -26.69 4.45 23.52
C TYR A 340 -26.90 5.97 23.65
N GLY A 341 -25.95 6.78 23.13
CA GLY A 341 -25.90 8.23 23.38
C GLY A 341 -27.07 9.03 22.81
N ASP A 342 -27.71 8.51 21.79
CA ASP A 342 -28.89 9.01 21.07
C ASP A 342 -30.20 8.34 21.52
N GLY A 343 -30.13 7.42 22.49
CA GLY A 343 -31.30 6.79 23.10
C GLY A 343 -31.95 5.71 22.24
N LEU A 344 -31.36 5.34 21.09
CA LEU A 344 -31.89 4.38 20.12
C LEU A 344 -30.90 3.23 19.87
N ILE A 345 -31.43 2.04 19.58
CA ILE A 345 -30.64 0.91 19.09
C ILE A 345 -30.41 1.10 17.60
N MET A 346 -29.15 1.28 17.19
CA MET A 346 -28.81 1.14 15.78
C MET A 346 -28.73 -0.32 15.39
N GLN A 347 -29.76 -0.77 14.68
CA GLN A 347 -29.85 -2.14 14.18
C GLN A 347 -29.11 -2.31 12.85
N CYS A 348 -29.13 -1.28 12.01
CA CYS A 348 -28.38 -1.24 10.77
C CYS A 348 -27.31 -0.15 10.90
N ASN A 349 -26.07 -0.49 10.63
CA ASN A 349 -25.00 0.50 10.54
C ASN A 349 -25.28 1.44 9.35
N PHE A 350 -25.09 2.74 9.55
CA PHE A 350 -25.30 3.77 8.52
C PHE A 350 -24.55 3.40 7.23
N ARG A 351 -25.18 3.65 6.08
CA ARG A 351 -24.57 3.40 4.77
C ARG A 351 -23.34 4.29 4.58
N SER A 352 -22.23 3.67 4.23
CA SER A 352 -20.92 4.30 3.99
C SER A 352 -20.84 5.13 2.72
N ALA A 353 -21.84 5.08 1.83
CA ALA A 353 -21.82 5.84 0.56
C ALA A 353 -21.63 7.36 0.77
N ASP A 354 -22.33 7.96 1.75
CA ASP A 354 -22.18 9.38 2.09
C ASP A 354 -20.78 9.66 2.67
N LEU A 355 -20.24 8.71 3.45
CA LEU A 355 -18.91 8.78 4.05
C LEU A 355 -17.80 8.68 2.99
N ALA A 356 -17.91 7.75 2.05
CA ALA A 356 -16.96 7.58 0.96
C ALA A 356 -16.89 8.84 0.08
N SER A 357 -18.04 9.45 -0.24
CA SER A 357 -18.10 10.68 -1.03
C SER A 357 -17.37 11.83 -0.33
N ILE A 358 -17.73 12.13 0.93
CA ILE A 358 -17.12 13.26 1.65
C ILE A 358 -15.62 13.05 1.91
N VAL A 359 -15.19 11.81 2.17
CA VAL A 359 -13.76 11.51 2.37
C VAL A 359 -13.00 11.70 1.07
N LYS A 360 -13.54 11.24 -0.07
CA LYS A 360 -12.95 11.48 -1.40
C LYS A 360 -12.82 12.97 -1.69
N GLU A 361 -13.88 13.75 -1.45
CA GLU A 361 -13.85 15.20 -1.62
C GLU A 361 -12.78 15.88 -0.77
N CYS A 362 -12.62 15.45 0.49
CA CYS A 362 -11.58 15.98 1.39
C CYS A 362 -10.16 15.66 0.90
N ILE A 363 -9.92 14.44 0.43
CA ILE A 363 -8.62 14.04 -0.15
C ILE A 363 -8.36 14.85 -1.43
N MET A 364 -9.35 14.98 -2.32
CA MET A 364 -9.23 15.79 -3.54
C MET A 364 -8.95 17.27 -3.24
N TRP A 365 -9.60 17.82 -2.22
CA TRP A 365 -9.34 19.19 -1.78
C TRP A 365 -7.88 19.39 -1.35
N LYS A 366 -7.31 18.43 -0.60
CA LYS A 366 -5.89 18.45 -0.21
C LYS A 366 -4.93 18.29 -1.40
N ILE A 367 -5.27 17.44 -2.36
CA ILE A 367 -4.50 17.31 -3.62
C ILE A 367 -4.45 18.66 -4.35
N ASN A 368 -5.59 19.34 -4.45
CA ASN A 368 -5.70 20.62 -5.14
C ASN A 368 -5.00 21.76 -4.38
N ASP A 369 -5.09 21.81 -3.05
CA ASP A 369 -4.37 22.80 -2.21
C ASP A 369 -2.85 22.60 -2.26
N ALA A 370 -2.37 21.35 -2.29
CA ALA A 370 -0.95 21.09 -2.47
C ALA A 370 -0.43 21.59 -3.82
N ASN A 371 -1.20 21.38 -4.89
CA ASN A 371 -0.87 21.83 -6.25
C ASN A 371 -0.91 23.36 -6.38
N SER A 372 -1.85 24.04 -5.72
CA SER A 372 -1.94 25.51 -5.77
C SER A 372 -0.77 26.18 -5.05
N ARG A 373 -0.32 25.63 -3.90
CA ARG A 373 0.85 26.14 -3.16
C ARG A 373 2.17 25.95 -3.92
N LEU A 374 2.31 24.89 -4.71
CA LEU A 374 3.49 24.67 -5.57
C LEU A 374 3.58 25.72 -6.69
N ASN A 375 2.45 26.17 -7.23
CA ASN A 375 2.39 27.20 -8.28
C ASN A 375 2.65 28.64 -7.78
N ILE A 376 2.74 28.86 -6.46
CA ILE A 376 3.02 30.19 -5.86
C ILE A 376 4.54 30.36 -5.58
N ILE A 377 5.34 29.30 -5.72
CA ILE A 377 6.78 29.28 -5.42
C ILE A 377 7.65 29.23 -6.70
N LEU A 378 7.03 29.18 -7.89
CA LEU A 378 7.67 29.44 -9.19
C LEU A 378 7.36 30.88 -9.65
#